data_AF-A0A8G1HAN4-F1
#
_entry.id   AF-A0A8G1HAN4-F1
#
_cell.length_a   1.000
_cell.length_b   1.000
_cell.length_c   1.000
_cell.angle_alpha   90.00
_cell.angle_beta   90.00
_cell.angle_gamma   90.00
#
_symmetry.space_group_name_H-M   'P 1'
#
loop_
_entity.id
_entity.type
_entity.pdbx_description
1 polymer ?
#
loop_
_entity_poly.entity_id
_entity_poly.type
_entity_poly.pdbx_seq_one_letter_code
_entity_poly.pdbx_strand_id
1 'polypeptide(L)'
;MVNLVTTRTITATLTNDREGVVRELDSLGRSGSKIWNVARWTISRIWDHTGEIPDEGPLKSYMKTQGYWKDLNAQSSQAIVEELSGAFQSWFQQDDPDANPPGYRKHGDQRPRSTITFKEDGFKLDTKHQQVRLSKGKNLKDGWADFVLCEYDTGPDASLAGVEDVQQVRAVWADDHWELHFVCNVAINVPDPPGEKTAGVDLGICNTAVVSVGDETLLYPGNALKEDVHYFRQKEYDTEGENGPSQTAEWARAKKSRRQTHVLHAVSKDIVDQCAERGVGTIAVGHPKKIREDEDWGRHGNKRLHDWAFETLIEQVEYKAEERGIDVERVDESELATSISCCECGTKADSHRVERGLYVCSACGLVANSDLNAAENMRVTVTPNPSQDRSNGCLAQLSVRLFDKQTGRVAPQEQVRP
;
A
#
# COMPACT_ATOMS: atom_id res chain seq x y z
N MET A 1 21.92 8.19 16.13
CA MET A 1 21.81 8.38 14.66
C MET A 1 22.37 7.17 13.90
N VAL A 2 21.45 6.31 13.43
CA VAL A 2 21.75 5.19 12.54
C VAL A 2 21.44 5.65 11.11
N ASN A 3 22.34 5.35 10.16
CA ASN A 3 22.05 5.55 8.74
C ASN A 3 21.21 4.38 8.26
N LEU A 4 19.90 4.60 8.12
CA LEU A 4 19.02 3.63 7.51
C LEU A 4 19.06 3.82 5.99
N VAL A 5 19.29 2.73 5.25
CA VAL A 5 19.13 2.74 3.79
C VAL A 5 17.75 2.17 3.49
N THR A 6 16.87 3.01 2.97
CA THR A 6 15.53 2.59 2.53
C THR A 6 15.34 2.80 1.05
N THR A 7 14.53 1.93 0.43
CA THR A 7 14.19 2.03 -0.98
C THR A 7 12.98 2.94 -1.16
N ARG A 8 13.16 4.04 -1.89
CA ARG A 8 12.07 4.97 -2.25
C ARG A 8 11.81 4.96 -3.74
N THR A 9 10.56 5.19 -4.11
CA THR A 9 10.18 5.44 -5.50
C THR A 9 9.87 6.91 -5.67
N ILE A 10 10.60 7.58 -6.56
CA ILE A 10 10.34 8.96 -6.99
C ILE A 10 9.63 8.88 -8.34
N THR A 11 8.40 9.36 -8.40
CA THR A 11 7.62 9.45 -9.64
C THR A 11 7.94 10.76 -10.37
N ALA A 12 8.10 10.68 -11.69
CA ALA A 12 8.35 11.82 -12.55
C ALA A 12 7.45 11.75 -13.78
N THR A 13 6.99 12.93 -14.21
CA THR A 13 6.25 13.10 -15.46
C THR A 13 7.21 13.31 -16.62
N LEU A 14 6.86 12.82 -17.81
CA LEU A 14 7.63 13.10 -19.02
C LEU A 14 7.38 14.53 -19.51
N THR A 15 8.43 15.31 -19.70
CA THR A 15 8.34 16.68 -20.22
C THR A 15 8.49 16.74 -21.74
N ASN A 16 9.13 15.72 -22.34
CA ASN A 16 9.25 15.57 -23.78
C ASN A 16 8.26 14.56 -24.35
N ASP A 17 7.02 14.56 -23.84
CA ASP A 17 5.93 13.66 -24.24
C ASP A 17 5.40 13.96 -25.65
N ARG A 18 6.30 13.88 -26.63
CA ARG A 18 6.04 14.04 -28.06
C ARG A 18 5.69 12.67 -28.62
N GLU A 19 4.94 12.68 -29.72
CA GLU A 19 4.45 11.47 -30.38
C GLU A 19 5.54 10.41 -30.66
N GLY A 20 6.80 10.82 -30.84
CA GLY A 20 7.93 9.91 -30.96
C GLY A 20 8.23 9.09 -29.70
N VAL A 21 8.41 9.76 -28.55
CA VAL A 21 8.76 9.10 -27.27
C VAL A 21 7.64 8.17 -26.82
N VAL A 22 6.38 8.64 -26.89
CA VAL A 22 5.21 7.83 -26.57
C VAL A 22 5.14 6.57 -27.42
N ARG A 23 5.32 6.68 -28.74
CA ARG A 23 5.29 5.51 -29.64
C ARG A 23 6.38 4.50 -29.30
N GLU A 24 7.57 4.96 -28.92
CA GLU A 24 8.66 4.07 -28.53
C GLU A 24 8.36 3.35 -27.20
N LEU A 25 7.89 4.08 -26.19
CA LEU A 25 7.47 3.49 -24.91
C LEU A 25 6.27 2.53 -25.09
N ASP A 26 5.31 2.87 -25.96
CA ASP A 26 4.20 2.00 -26.34
C ASP A 26 4.68 0.69 -26.94
N SER A 27 5.70 0.76 -27.81
CA SER A 27 6.31 -0.43 -28.41
C SER A 27 6.92 -1.33 -27.33
N LEU A 28 7.70 -0.75 -26.41
CA LEU A 28 8.27 -1.48 -25.28
C LEU A 28 7.17 -2.09 -24.39
N GLY A 29 6.16 -1.30 -24.01
CA GLY A 29 5.02 -1.75 -23.19
C GLY A 29 4.25 -2.92 -23.81
N ARG A 30 4.01 -2.89 -25.13
CA ARG A 30 3.35 -3.98 -25.87
C ARG A 30 4.22 -5.24 -25.93
N SER A 31 5.52 -5.08 -26.14
CA SER A 31 6.49 -6.18 -26.10
C SER A 31 6.56 -6.81 -24.72
N GLY A 32 6.49 -6.02 -23.66
CA GLY A 32 6.41 -6.53 -22.29
C GLY A 32 5.16 -7.40 -22.06
N SER A 33 3.99 -6.93 -22.49
CA SER A 33 2.75 -7.72 -22.41
C SER A 33 2.81 -9.00 -23.23
N LYS A 34 3.53 -9.00 -24.35
CA LYS A 34 3.76 -10.21 -25.15
C LYS A 34 4.64 -11.22 -24.41
N ILE A 35 5.75 -10.78 -23.81
CA ILE A 35 6.62 -11.64 -23.00
C ILE A 35 5.85 -12.25 -21.83
N TRP A 36 5.10 -11.43 -21.08
CA TRP A 36 4.24 -11.87 -19.98
C TRP A 36 3.27 -12.98 -20.43
N ASN A 37 2.52 -12.72 -21.50
CA ASN A 37 1.49 -13.64 -21.97
C ASN A 37 2.06 -14.99 -22.41
N VAL A 38 3.24 -15.01 -23.06
CA VAL A 38 3.85 -16.29 -23.44
C VAL A 38 4.45 -16.99 -22.24
N ALA A 39 5.14 -16.29 -21.33
CA ALA A 39 5.64 -16.89 -20.10
C ALA A 39 4.49 -17.50 -19.27
N ARG A 40 3.37 -16.79 -19.13
CA ARG A 40 2.17 -17.26 -18.42
C ARG A 40 1.58 -18.50 -19.09
N TRP A 41 1.50 -18.51 -20.42
CA TRP A 41 1.06 -19.69 -21.17
C TRP A 41 2.00 -20.89 -20.93
N THR A 42 3.31 -20.67 -20.92
CA THR A 42 4.31 -21.70 -20.63
C THR A 42 4.15 -22.27 -19.22
N ILE A 43 3.97 -21.41 -18.21
CA ILE A 43 3.70 -21.83 -16.83
C ILE A 43 2.47 -22.74 -16.77
N SER A 44 1.34 -22.31 -17.35
CA SER A 44 0.12 -23.13 -17.36
C SER A 44 0.33 -24.48 -18.02
N ARG A 45 1.06 -24.54 -19.13
CA ARG A 45 1.37 -25.82 -19.80
C ARG A 45 2.18 -26.75 -18.91
N ILE A 46 3.18 -26.23 -18.21
CA ILE A 46 4.00 -27.04 -17.29
C ILE A 46 3.12 -27.53 -16.15
N TRP A 47 2.37 -26.63 -15.52
CA TRP A 47 1.47 -26.95 -14.42
C TRP A 47 0.42 -28.00 -14.80
N ASP A 48 -0.22 -27.88 -15.96
CA ASP A 48 -1.20 -28.86 -16.46
C ASP A 48 -0.60 -30.28 -16.62
N HIS A 49 0.72 -30.40 -16.84
CA HIS A 49 1.39 -31.69 -17.05
C HIS A 49 2.08 -32.23 -15.79
N THR A 50 2.62 -31.36 -14.93
CA THR A 50 3.43 -31.76 -13.77
C THR A 50 2.72 -31.56 -12.44
N GLY A 51 1.69 -30.72 -12.37
CA GLY A 51 1.08 -30.27 -11.13
C GLY A 51 1.93 -29.24 -10.36
N GLU A 52 3.07 -28.82 -10.91
CA GLU A 52 4.03 -27.93 -10.24
C GLU A 52 4.22 -26.63 -11.02
N ILE A 53 4.46 -25.52 -10.30
CA ILE A 53 4.84 -24.24 -10.89
C ILE A 53 6.36 -24.28 -11.17
N PRO A 54 6.80 -23.96 -12.40
CA PRO A 54 8.22 -23.95 -12.71
C PRO A 54 8.94 -22.83 -11.94
N ASP A 55 10.15 -23.14 -11.49
CA ASP A 55 11.04 -22.13 -10.95
C ASP A 55 11.39 -21.06 -11.98
N GLU A 56 11.75 -19.88 -11.47
CA GLU A 56 12.11 -18.72 -12.25
C GLU A 56 13.26 -18.99 -13.25
N GLY A 57 14.29 -19.73 -12.82
CA GLY A 57 15.49 -20.02 -13.61
C GLY A 57 15.20 -20.83 -14.90
N PRO A 58 14.54 -22.01 -14.80
CA PRO A 58 14.09 -22.78 -15.96
C PRO A 58 13.18 -21.97 -16.90
N LEU A 59 12.20 -21.22 -16.36
CA LEU A 59 11.30 -20.41 -17.15
C LEU A 59 12.06 -19.32 -17.93
N LYS A 60 12.96 -18.59 -17.27
CA LYS A 60 13.84 -17.60 -17.92
C LYS A 60 14.68 -18.23 -19.03
N SER A 61 15.23 -19.42 -18.80
CA SER A 61 16.06 -20.12 -19.78
C SER A 61 15.28 -20.48 -21.04
N TYR A 62 14.05 -20.98 -20.88
CA TYR A 62 13.15 -21.21 -22.01
C TYR A 62 12.79 -19.90 -22.74
N MET A 63 12.41 -18.86 -21.99
CA MET A 63 11.97 -17.58 -22.56
C MET A 63 13.07 -16.88 -23.37
N LYS A 64 14.34 -17.03 -22.99
CA LYS A 64 15.50 -16.52 -23.75
C LYS A 64 15.61 -17.07 -25.18
N THR A 65 15.05 -18.26 -25.44
CA THR A 65 15.08 -18.88 -26.78
C THR A 65 14.07 -18.25 -27.74
N GLN A 66 13.12 -17.47 -27.22
CA GLN A 66 12.00 -16.94 -27.97
C GLN A 66 12.39 -15.66 -28.72
N GLY A 67 11.92 -15.51 -29.97
CA GLY A 67 12.32 -14.39 -30.83
C GLY A 67 12.02 -13.00 -30.24
N TYR A 68 10.88 -12.86 -29.56
CA TYR A 68 10.41 -11.62 -28.94
C TYR A 68 11.09 -11.28 -27.61
N TRP A 69 11.92 -12.17 -27.06
CA TRP A 69 12.76 -11.85 -25.90
C TRP A 69 13.69 -10.67 -26.16
N LYS A 70 14.11 -10.53 -27.43
CA LYS A 70 14.99 -9.47 -27.93
C LYS A 70 14.25 -8.18 -28.29
N ASP A 71 12.93 -8.09 -28.05
CA ASP A 71 12.17 -6.86 -28.24
C ASP A 71 12.50 -5.85 -27.12
N LEU A 72 12.80 -6.34 -25.91
CA LEU A 72 13.31 -5.51 -24.80
C LEU A 72 14.80 -5.77 -24.58
N ASN A 73 15.44 -4.91 -23.78
CA ASN A 73 16.76 -5.23 -23.26
C ASN A 73 16.68 -6.51 -22.39
N ALA A 74 17.80 -7.19 -22.20
CA ALA A 74 17.80 -8.48 -21.53
C ALA A 74 17.34 -8.42 -20.06
N GLN A 75 17.62 -7.34 -19.34
CA GLN A 75 17.23 -7.17 -17.93
C GLN A 75 15.73 -6.88 -17.77
N SER A 76 15.14 -6.10 -18.68
CA SER A 76 13.70 -5.81 -18.73
C SER A 76 12.88 -7.05 -19.08
N SER A 77 13.32 -7.86 -20.06
CA SER A 77 12.68 -9.16 -20.33
C SER A 77 12.74 -10.10 -19.12
N GLN A 78 13.85 -10.10 -18.39
CA GLN A 78 13.99 -10.88 -17.14
C GLN A 78 13.05 -10.38 -16.06
N ALA A 79 12.99 -9.06 -15.83
CA ALA A 79 12.14 -8.47 -14.79
C ALA A 79 10.66 -8.83 -14.96
N ILE A 80 10.16 -8.92 -16.19
CA ILE A 80 8.78 -9.35 -16.47
C ILE A 80 8.54 -10.81 -16.08
N VAL A 81 9.53 -11.67 -16.33
CA VAL A 81 9.43 -13.10 -15.94
C VAL A 81 9.59 -13.28 -14.43
N GLU A 82 10.45 -12.49 -13.79
CA GLU A 82 10.61 -12.44 -12.32
C GLU A 82 9.29 -12.03 -11.65
N GLU A 83 8.68 -10.94 -12.13
CA GLU A 83 7.38 -10.44 -11.65
C GLU A 83 6.29 -11.52 -11.78
N LEU A 84 6.20 -12.17 -12.94
CA LEU A 84 5.23 -13.23 -13.18
C LEU A 84 5.48 -14.45 -12.28
N SER A 85 6.74 -14.86 -12.16
CA SER A 85 7.11 -16.02 -11.35
C SER A 85 6.78 -15.78 -9.88
N GLY A 86 7.09 -14.59 -9.34
CA GLY A 86 6.70 -14.19 -8.00
C GLY A 86 5.19 -14.23 -7.80
N ALA A 87 4.43 -13.64 -8.73
CA ALA A 87 2.96 -13.66 -8.66
C ALA A 87 2.37 -15.08 -8.67
N PHE A 88 2.93 -16.01 -9.45
CA PHE A 88 2.50 -17.41 -9.44
C PHE A 88 2.89 -18.13 -8.16
N GLN A 89 4.09 -17.91 -7.63
CA GLN A 89 4.53 -18.51 -6.38
C GLN A 89 3.66 -18.05 -5.21
N SER A 90 3.37 -16.75 -5.12
CA SER A 90 2.44 -16.21 -4.12
C SER A 90 1.04 -16.80 -4.27
N TRP A 91 0.52 -16.92 -5.51
CA TRP A 91 -0.77 -17.55 -5.75
C TRP A 91 -0.79 -19.04 -5.38
N PHE A 92 0.31 -19.76 -5.60
CA PHE A 92 0.41 -21.20 -5.33
C PHE A 92 0.56 -21.52 -3.84
N GLN A 93 1.14 -20.61 -3.06
CA GLN A 93 1.40 -20.80 -1.63
C GLN A 93 0.23 -20.35 -0.73
N GLN A 94 -0.74 -19.61 -1.25
CA GLN A 94 -1.88 -19.15 -0.45
C GLN A 94 -2.91 -20.27 -0.25
N ASP A 95 -3.67 -20.20 0.86
CA ASP A 95 -4.67 -21.21 1.27
C ASP A 95 -6.11 -20.84 0.86
N ASP A 96 -6.27 -19.95 -0.14
CA ASP A 96 -7.58 -19.49 -0.62
C ASP A 96 -8.03 -20.32 -1.83
N PRO A 97 -9.06 -21.18 -1.70
CA PRO A 97 -9.55 -22.01 -2.80
C PRO A 97 -10.22 -21.22 -3.93
N ASP A 98 -10.63 -19.97 -3.68
CA ASP A 98 -11.29 -19.10 -4.67
C ASP A 98 -10.28 -18.19 -5.41
N ALA A 99 -9.00 -18.24 -5.04
CA ALA A 99 -8.02 -17.34 -5.60
C ALA A 99 -7.61 -17.75 -7.03
N ASN A 100 -7.60 -16.75 -7.93
CA ASN A 100 -7.33 -16.97 -9.35
C ASN A 100 -5.83 -16.80 -9.67
N PRO A 101 -5.26 -17.65 -10.55
CA PRO A 101 -3.87 -17.50 -10.97
C PRO A 101 -3.68 -16.21 -11.77
N PRO A 102 -2.44 -15.69 -11.85
CA PRO A 102 -2.12 -14.53 -12.66
C PRO A 102 -2.70 -14.60 -14.09
N GLY A 103 -3.45 -13.55 -14.45
CA GLY A 103 -4.16 -13.45 -15.72
C GLY A 103 -3.27 -13.09 -16.91
N TYR A 104 -3.84 -13.20 -18.11
CA TYR A 104 -3.22 -12.66 -19.32
C TYR A 104 -3.34 -11.13 -19.34
N ARG A 105 -2.28 -10.43 -19.75
CA ARG A 105 -2.28 -9.00 -20.06
C ARG A 105 -2.83 -8.79 -21.48
N LYS A 106 -4.16 -8.84 -21.64
CA LYS A 106 -4.88 -8.57 -22.91
C LYS A 106 -6.32 -8.09 -22.64
N HIS A 107 -6.86 -7.29 -23.55
CA HIS A 107 -8.29 -6.93 -23.58
C HIS A 107 -8.82 -7.08 -25.00
N GLY A 108 -9.53 -8.17 -25.28
CA GLY A 108 -9.81 -8.60 -26.67
C GLY A 108 -8.50 -8.80 -27.45
N ASP A 109 -8.39 -8.12 -28.60
CA ASP A 109 -7.17 -8.09 -29.44
C ASP A 109 -6.13 -7.06 -28.98
N GLN A 110 -6.48 -6.18 -28.05
CA GLN A 110 -5.58 -5.15 -27.55
C GLN A 110 -4.65 -5.70 -26.47
N ARG A 111 -3.38 -5.29 -26.52
CA ARG A 111 -2.39 -5.58 -25.48
C ARG A 111 -2.21 -4.31 -24.65
N PRO A 112 -2.64 -4.28 -23.38
CA PRO A 112 -2.37 -3.14 -22.52
C PRO A 112 -0.87 -2.95 -22.39
N ARG A 113 -0.44 -1.73 -22.07
CA ARG A 113 0.98 -1.39 -21.90
C ARG A 113 1.46 -1.97 -20.58
N SER A 114 2.43 -2.88 -20.62
CA SER A 114 3.07 -3.36 -19.41
C SER A 114 4.03 -2.31 -18.87
N THR A 115 4.16 -2.26 -17.54
CA THR A 115 5.30 -1.59 -16.89
C THR A 115 6.59 -2.24 -17.36
N ILE A 116 7.57 -1.42 -17.74
CA ILE A 116 8.89 -1.88 -18.17
C ILE A 116 9.93 -1.42 -17.15
N THR A 117 10.57 -2.39 -16.51
CA THR A 117 11.64 -2.15 -15.53
C THR A 117 13.01 -2.19 -16.22
N PHE A 118 13.81 -1.16 -16.01
CA PHE A 118 15.19 -1.03 -16.46
C PHE A 118 16.09 -1.08 -15.22
N LYS A 119 16.89 -2.15 -15.08
CA LYS A 119 17.94 -2.26 -14.04
C LYS A 119 19.19 -1.46 -14.47
N GLU A 120 20.26 -1.45 -13.68
CA GLU A 120 21.45 -0.60 -13.88
C GLU A 120 22.00 -0.55 -15.33
N ASP A 121 22.13 -1.68 -16.02
CA ASP A 121 22.63 -1.68 -17.42
C ASP A 121 21.57 -1.23 -18.44
N GLY A 122 20.31 -1.19 -18.00
CA GLY A 122 19.14 -0.86 -18.78
C GLY A 122 18.93 0.63 -18.98
N PHE A 123 19.57 1.50 -18.21
CA PHE A 123 19.40 2.95 -18.31
C PHE A 123 20.69 3.76 -18.11
N LYS A 124 20.67 5.02 -18.53
CA LYS A 124 21.69 6.03 -18.16
C LYS A 124 21.00 7.31 -17.73
N LEU A 125 21.23 7.71 -16.48
CA LEU A 125 20.62 8.89 -15.87
C LEU A 125 21.56 10.10 -15.96
N ASP A 126 21.02 11.23 -16.38
CA ASP A 126 21.65 12.55 -16.36
C ASP A 126 20.78 13.49 -15.51
N THR A 127 21.13 13.62 -14.22
CA THR A 127 20.40 14.46 -13.27
C THR A 127 20.63 15.96 -13.50
N LYS A 128 21.73 16.34 -14.16
CA LYS A 128 22.05 17.75 -14.47
C LYS A 128 21.13 18.30 -15.55
N HIS A 129 20.78 17.46 -16.52
CA HIS A 129 19.91 17.82 -17.64
C HIS A 129 18.50 17.21 -17.55
N GLN A 130 18.17 16.56 -16.42
CA GLN A 130 16.88 15.89 -16.18
C GLN A 130 16.50 14.94 -17.32
N GLN A 131 17.48 14.15 -17.76
CA GLN A 131 17.35 13.22 -18.88
C GLN A 131 17.64 11.80 -18.44
N VAL A 132 16.94 10.83 -19.00
CA VAL A 132 17.25 9.41 -18.85
C VAL A 132 17.18 8.71 -20.20
N ARG A 133 18.19 7.89 -20.49
CA ARG A 133 18.24 7.02 -21.66
C ARG A 133 17.80 5.63 -21.25
N LEU A 134 16.76 5.11 -21.88
CA LEU A 134 16.21 3.77 -21.62
C LEU A 134 16.56 2.86 -22.79
N SER A 135 17.29 1.77 -22.53
CA SER A 135 17.80 0.89 -23.60
C SER A 135 16.71 0.08 -24.29
N LYS A 136 16.83 -0.07 -25.61
CA LYS A 136 15.91 -0.87 -26.44
C LYS A 136 16.43 -2.29 -26.63
N GLY A 137 15.51 -3.22 -26.85
CA GLY A 137 15.88 -4.55 -27.33
C GLY A 137 16.38 -4.53 -28.76
N LYS A 138 17.19 -5.52 -29.13
CA LYS A 138 17.82 -5.63 -30.45
C LYS A 138 16.81 -5.57 -31.61
N ASN A 139 15.60 -6.12 -31.43
CA ASN A 139 14.59 -6.15 -32.49
C ASN A 139 13.91 -4.79 -32.72
N LEU A 140 14.01 -3.86 -31.76
CA LEU A 140 13.39 -2.53 -31.83
C LEU A 140 14.41 -1.41 -32.10
N LYS A 141 15.66 -1.76 -32.45
CA LYS A 141 16.68 -0.77 -32.82
C LYS A 141 16.49 -0.35 -34.28
N ASP A 142 15.97 0.85 -34.51
CA ASP A 142 15.90 1.48 -35.83
C ASP A 142 17.08 2.43 -36.04
N GLY A 143 18.12 1.96 -36.74
CA GLY A 143 19.31 2.75 -37.05
C GLY A 143 20.31 2.88 -35.89
N TRP A 144 20.82 4.08 -35.65
CA TRP A 144 21.92 4.34 -34.68
C TRP A 144 21.44 4.60 -33.24
N ALA A 145 20.14 4.84 -33.04
CA ALA A 145 19.59 5.13 -31.72
C ALA A 145 19.14 3.82 -31.03
N ASP A 146 19.93 3.36 -30.07
CA ASP A 146 19.66 2.14 -29.31
C ASP A 146 18.94 2.36 -27.97
N PHE A 147 18.45 3.57 -27.75
CA PHE A 147 17.72 4.00 -26.55
C PHE A 147 16.52 4.89 -26.88
N VAL A 148 15.60 5.00 -25.92
CA VAL A 148 14.57 6.04 -25.81
C VAL A 148 15.14 7.14 -24.92
N LEU A 149 15.14 8.40 -25.39
CA LEU A 149 15.56 9.54 -24.58
C LEU A 149 14.33 10.19 -23.96
N CYS A 150 14.22 10.09 -22.63
CA CYS A 150 13.15 10.71 -21.87
C CYS A 150 13.70 11.93 -21.12
N GLU A 151 12.98 13.05 -21.21
CA GLU A 151 13.15 14.21 -20.33
C GLU A 151 12.07 14.13 -19.27
N TYR A 152 12.44 14.36 -18.01
CA TYR A 152 11.55 14.13 -16.88
C TYR A 152 11.48 15.35 -15.95
N ASP A 153 10.38 15.45 -15.22
CA ASP A 153 10.20 16.41 -14.13
C ASP A 153 9.69 15.65 -12.90
N THR A 154 10.43 15.73 -11.80
CA THR A 154 10.09 15.13 -10.49
C THR A 154 9.19 16.03 -9.65
N GLY A 155 8.85 17.22 -10.14
CA GLY A 155 8.10 18.23 -9.40
C GLY A 155 8.96 18.94 -8.33
N PRO A 156 8.35 19.87 -7.58
CA PRO A 156 9.06 20.70 -6.60
C PRO A 156 9.43 19.95 -5.32
N ASP A 157 8.69 18.91 -4.96
CA ASP A 157 8.79 18.22 -3.67
C ASP A 157 9.75 17.02 -3.69
N ALA A 158 10.27 16.63 -4.86
CA ALA A 158 11.20 15.53 -5.01
C ALA A 158 12.34 15.92 -5.96
N SER A 159 13.57 15.54 -5.61
CA SER A 159 14.74 15.79 -6.45
C SER A 159 15.64 14.56 -6.48
N LEU A 160 16.09 14.21 -7.68
CA LEU A 160 17.14 13.20 -7.88
C LEU A 160 18.56 13.79 -7.74
N ALA A 161 18.69 15.10 -7.50
CA ALA A 161 19.99 15.77 -7.44
C ALA A 161 20.86 15.34 -6.24
N GLY A 162 20.28 14.65 -5.25
CA GLY A 162 20.98 14.10 -4.07
C GLY A 162 20.85 12.59 -3.91
N VAL A 163 20.33 11.88 -4.92
CA VAL A 163 20.22 10.42 -4.88
C VAL A 163 21.52 9.83 -5.40
N GLU A 164 22.30 9.20 -4.51
CA GLU A 164 23.58 8.60 -4.86
C GLU A 164 23.42 7.28 -5.64
N ASP A 165 22.27 6.60 -5.50
CA ASP A 165 22.08 5.24 -5.99
C ASP A 165 20.66 4.99 -6.51
N VAL A 166 20.47 5.14 -7.82
CA VAL A 166 19.24 4.72 -8.52
C VAL A 166 19.41 3.28 -8.97
N GLN A 167 18.60 2.38 -8.42
CA GLN A 167 18.70 0.94 -8.65
C GLN A 167 17.97 0.47 -9.91
N GLN A 168 16.83 1.11 -10.20
CA GLN A 168 16.02 0.80 -11.37
C GLN A 168 15.18 2.01 -11.77
N VAL A 169 14.87 2.09 -13.05
CA VAL A 169 13.87 3.01 -13.62
C VAL A 169 12.73 2.18 -14.15
N ARG A 170 11.48 2.53 -13.83
CA ARG A 170 10.29 1.86 -14.38
C ARG A 170 9.52 2.84 -15.26
N ALA A 171 9.26 2.47 -16.51
CA ALA A 171 8.28 3.17 -17.32
C ALA A 171 6.90 2.57 -17.01
N VAL A 172 5.99 3.39 -16.48
CA VAL A 172 4.66 2.98 -16.02
C VAL A 172 3.60 3.71 -16.84
N TRP A 173 2.62 2.99 -17.36
CA TRP A 173 1.46 3.61 -18.02
C TRP A 173 0.41 3.95 -16.95
N ALA A 174 0.28 5.24 -16.64
CA ALA A 174 -0.63 5.76 -15.62
C ALA A 174 -1.86 6.37 -16.30
N ASP A 175 -3.00 5.67 -16.22
CA ASP A 175 -4.29 6.04 -16.84
C ASP A 175 -4.18 6.29 -18.38
N ASP A 176 -3.70 7.47 -18.78
CA ASP A 176 -3.65 8.00 -20.14
C ASP A 176 -2.25 8.47 -20.61
N HIS A 177 -1.21 8.41 -19.77
CA HIS A 177 0.15 8.83 -20.12
C HIS A 177 1.24 7.94 -19.51
N TRP A 178 2.48 8.11 -19.96
CA TRP A 178 3.65 7.44 -19.38
C TRP A 178 4.26 8.26 -18.24
N GLU A 179 4.55 7.59 -17.13
CA GLU A 179 5.34 8.11 -16.01
C GLU A 179 6.65 7.33 -15.90
N LEU A 180 7.65 7.98 -15.30
CA LEU A 180 8.90 7.33 -14.91
C LEU A 180 8.98 7.23 -13.39
N HIS A 181 9.18 6.01 -12.90
CA HIS A 181 9.33 5.74 -11.48
C HIS A 181 10.79 5.36 -11.22
N PHE A 182 11.53 6.25 -10.56
CA PHE A 182 12.92 6.03 -10.16
C PHE A 182 12.94 5.36 -8.80
N VAL A 183 13.41 4.12 -8.74
CA VAL A 183 13.56 3.40 -7.47
C VAL A 183 15.00 3.56 -7.01
N CYS A 184 15.16 4.23 -5.88
CA CYS A 184 16.44 4.65 -5.35
C CYS A 184 16.63 4.22 -3.91
N ASN A 185 17.88 3.92 -3.56
CA ASN A 185 18.27 3.79 -2.17
C ASN A 185 18.57 5.18 -1.62
N VAL A 186 17.91 5.54 -0.53
CA VAL A 186 18.09 6.82 0.14
C VAL A 186 18.61 6.54 1.55
N ALA A 187 19.78 7.10 1.85
CA ALA A 187 20.28 7.13 3.22
C ALA A 187 19.48 8.18 4.00
N ILE A 188 18.75 7.71 5.01
CA ILE A 188 18.00 8.56 5.92
C ILE A 188 18.75 8.59 7.24
N ASN A 189 19.08 9.81 7.68
CA ASN A 189 19.57 10.03 9.03
C ASN A 189 18.37 9.91 9.98
N VAL A 190 18.19 8.71 10.53
CA VAL A 190 17.10 8.46 11.48
C VAL A 190 17.44 9.19 12.79
N PRO A 191 16.56 10.10 13.25
CA PRO A 191 16.76 10.76 14.53
C PRO A 191 16.68 9.75 15.67
N ASP A 192 17.22 10.10 16.84
CA ASP A 192 16.98 9.29 18.03
C ASP A 192 15.48 9.34 18.39
N PRO A 193 14.93 8.32 19.08
CA PRO A 193 13.50 8.24 19.37
C PRO A 193 12.97 9.53 20.02
N PRO A 194 11.77 10.01 19.65
CA PRO A 194 11.20 11.25 20.20
C PRO A 194 11.03 11.25 21.72
N GLY A 195 10.94 10.05 22.32
CA GLY A 195 10.89 9.83 23.77
C GLY A 195 10.70 8.35 24.09
N GLU A 196 10.33 8.04 25.33
CA GLU A 196 10.16 6.66 25.82
C GLU A 196 8.68 6.24 25.92
N LYS A 197 7.73 7.10 25.50
CA LYS A 197 6.31 6.73 25.58
C LYS A 197 5.96 5.68 24.53
N THR A 198 4.92 4.91 24.84
CA THR A 198 4.31 3.97 23.90
C THR A 198 2.94 4.48 23.49
N ALA A 199 2.61 4.36 22.20
CA ALA A 199 1.24 4.47 21.71
C ALA A 199 0.69 3.10 21.31
N GLY A 200 -0.59 2.86 21.56
CA GLY A 200 -1.32 1.71 21.02
C GLY A 200 -2.25 2.15 19.89
N VAL A 201 -2.30 1.39 18.81
CA VAL A 201 -3.10 1.69 17.62
C VAL A 201 -4.02 0.52 17.32
N ASP A 202 -5.33 0.77 17.35
CA ASP A 202 -6.35 -0.16 16.91
C ASP A 202 -6.86 0.25 15.53
N LEU A 203 -6.99 -0.70 14.61
CA LEU A 203 -7.46 -0.44 13.26
C LEU A 203 -8.86 -1.01 13.05
N GLY A 204 -9.77 -0.21 12.49
CA GLY A 204 -11.15 -0.59 12.32
C GLY A 204 -11.76 -0.23 10.97
N ILE A 205 -12.88 -0.89 10.64
CA ILE A 205 -13.67 -0.59 9.44
C ILE A 205 -14.47 0.72 9.60
N CYS A 206 -14.90 1.05 10.83
CA CYS A 206 -15.70 2.26 11.07
C CYS A 206 -14.85 3.48 11.41
N ASN A 207 -13.95 3.28 12.36
CA ASN A 207 -12.89 4.21 12.69
C ASN A 207 -11.63 3.60 12.08
N THR A 208 -11.02 4.31 11.13
CA THR A 208 -9.86 3.82 10.39
C THR A 208 -8.72 3.45 11.32
N ALA A 209 -8.50 4.30 12.33
CA ALA A 209 -7.56 4.07 13.39
C ALA A 209 -8.02 4.76 14.67
N VAL A 210 -7.68 4.18 15.81
CA VAL A 210 -7.71 4.82 17.13
C VAL A 210 -6.32 4.71 17.72
N VAL A 211 -5.76 5.84 18.16
CA VAL A 211 -4.42 5.91 18.75
C VAL A 211 -4.56 6.31 20.21
N SER A 212 -4.08 5.47 21.13
CA SER A 212 -3.98 5.81 22.55
C SER A 212 -2.52 6.04 22.94
N VAL A 213 -2.21 7.23 23.47
CA VAL A 213 -0.89 7.57 24.04
C VAL A 213 -0.93 7.48 25.57
N GLY A 214 -1.97 6.84 26.12
CA GLY A 214 -2.17 6.58 27.53
C GLY A 214 -3.09 7.60 28.21
N ASP A 215 -2.75 8.89 28.16
CA ASP A 215 -3.56 9.98 28.71
C ASP A 215 -4.36 10.75 27.64
N GLU A 216 -3.96 10.62 26.38
CA GLU A 216 -4.64 11.19 25.22
C GLU A 216 -5.06 10.10 24.23
N THR A 217 -6.20 10.32 23.56
CA THR A 217 -6.67 9.46 22.48
C THR A 217 -7.02 10.25 21.24
N LEU A 218 -6.55 9.78 20.09
CA LEU A 218 -6.83 10.30 18.77
C LEU A 218 -7.75 9.34 18.01
N LEU A 219 -8.87 9.86 17.49
CA LEU A 219 -9.81 9.10 16.69
C LEU A 219 -9.71 9.51 15.22
N TYR A 220 -9.59 8.55 14.31
CA TYR A 220 -9.58 8.79 12.87
C TYR A 220 -10.82 8.14 12.22
N PRO A 221 -11.94 8.86 12.05
CA PRO A 221 -13.16 8.30 11.47
C PRO A 221 -12.98 7.91 9.99
N GLY A 222 -13.51 6.74 9.60
CA GLY A 222 -13.46 6.25 8.22
C GLY A 222 -14.52 6.83 7.28
N ASN A 223 -15.18 7.94 7.65
CA ASN A 223 -16.34 8.48 6.93
C ASN A 223 -16.01 8.85 5.48
N ALA A 224 -14.86 9.51 5.26
CA ALA A 224 -14.43 9.90 3.92
C ALA A 224 -14.27 8.69 2.98
N LEU A 225 -13.69 7.59 3.49
CA LEU A 225 -13.53 6.33 2.76
C LEU A 225 -14.87 5.66 2.50
N LYS A 226 -15.76 5.59 3.50
CA LYS A 226 -17.11 5.02 3.33
C LYS A 226 -17.92 5.74 2.26
N GLU A 227 -17.88 7.07 2.26
CA GLU A 227 -18.54 7.89 1.24
C GLU A 227 -17.99 7.63 -0.15
N ASP A 228 -16.65 7.57 -0.31
CA ASP A 228 -16.02 7.29 -1.60
C ASP A 228 -16.34 5.87 -2.08
N VAL A 229 -16.25 4.87 -1.19
CA VAL A 229 -16.66 3.48 -1.48
C VAL A 229 -18.11 3.45 -1.95
N HIS A 230 -19.03 4.16 -1.28
CA HIS A 230 -20.42 4.20 -1.69
C HIS A 230 -20.60 4.86 -3.07
N TYR A 231 -20.03 6.05 -3.27
CA TYR A 231 -20.18 6.82 -4.50
C TYR A 231 -19.62 6.12 -5.74
N PHE A 232 -18.36 5.67 -5.69
CA PHE A 232 -17.71 5.08 -6.88
C PHE A 232 -18.27 3.72 -7.23
N ARG A 233 -18.78 2.99 -6.23
CA ARG A 233 -19.43 1.70 -6.42
C ARG A 233 -20.80 1.82 -7.05
N GLN A 234 -21.56 2.86 -6.70
CA GLN A 234 -22.79 3.19 -7.42
C GLN A 234 -22.49 3.52 -8.88
N LYS A 235 -21.45 4.35 -9.12
CA LYS A 235 -21.00 4.70 -10.49
C LYS A 235 -20.58 3.49 -11.31
N GLU A 236 -19.88 2.55 -10.70
CA GLU A 236 -19.51 1.28 -11.31
C GLU A 236 -20.77 0.51 -11.74
N TYR A 237 -21.71 0.23 -10.82
CA TYR A 237 -22.92 -0.53 -11.15
C TYR A 237 -23.84 0.14 -12.18
N ASP A 238 -23.99 1.47 -12.12
CA ASP A 238 -24.83 2.21 -13.07
C ASP A 238 -24.28 2.14 -14.52
N THR A 239 -23.06 1.64 -14.70
CA THR A 239 -22.34 1.64 -15.97
C THR A 239 -21.85 0.25 -16.41
N GLU A 240 -22.21 -0.81 -15.67
CA GLU A 240 -21.95 -2.20 -16.08
C GLU A 240 -22.99 -2.63 -17.14
N GLY A 241 -22.51 -3.17 -18.26
CA GLY A 241 -23.35 -3.66 -19.38
C GLY A 241 -22.99 -5.10 -19.76
N GLU A 242 -23.72 -5.67 -20.74
CA GLU A 242 -23.60 -7.08 -21.14
C GLU A 242 -22.20 -7.51 -21.63
N ASN A 243 -21.31 -6.57 -21.97
CA ASN A 243 -19.99 -6.82 -22.56
C ASN A 243 -18.80 -6.55 -21.61
N GLY A 244 -19.02 -6.53 -20.30
CA GLY A 244 -17.99 -6.28 -19.29
C GLY A 244 -17.98 -4.84 -18.76
N PRO A 245 -17.01 -4.50 -17.89
CA PRO A 245 -16.97 -3.17 -17.27
C PRO A 245 -16.76 -2.09 -18.32
N SER A 246 -17.59 -1.05 -18.30
CA SER A 246 -17.41 0.11 -19.17
C SER A 246 -16.15 0.91 -18.80
N GLN A 247 -15.68 1.79 -19.70
CA GLN A 247 -14.60 2.74 -19.39
C GLN A 247 -14.92 3.59 -18.14
N THR A 248 -16.20 3.88 -17.90
CA THR A 248 -16.63 4.62 -16.70
C THR A 248 -16.50 3.77 -15.44
N ALA A 249 -16.82 2.47 -15.50
CA ALA A 249 -16.60 1.54 -14.40
C ALA A 249 -15.11 1.39 -14.08
N GLU A 250 -14.24 1.27 -15.10
CA GLU A 250 -12.79 1.21 -14.92
C GLU A 250 -12.24 2.51 -14.29
N TRP A 251 -12.67 3.67 -14.81
CA TRP A 251 -12.33 4.97 -14.22
C TRP A 251 -12.77 5.07 -12.76
N ALA A 252 -13.98 4.61 -12.42
CA ALA A 252 -14.52 4.67 -11.07
C ALA A 252 -13.69 3.80 -10.11
N ARG A 253 -13.33 2.58 -10.53
CA ARG A 253 -12.44 1.68 -9.76
C ARG A 253 -11.06 2.31 -9.54
N ALA A 254 -10.45 2.83 -10.60
CA ALA A 254 -9.13 3.46 -10.53
C ALA A 254 -9.14 4.71 -9.64
N LYS A 255 -10.17 5.57 -9.76
CA LYS A 255 -10.31 6.78 -8.95
C LYS A 255 -10.59 6.47 -7.47
N LYS A 256 -11.42 5.46 -7.18
CA LYS A 256 -11.66 4.95 -5.82
C LYS A 256 -10.35 4.50 -5.18
N SER A 257 -9.58 3.65 -5.88
CA SER A 257 -8.29 3.15 -5.41
C SER A 257 -7.32 4.29 -5.10
N ARG A 258 -7.13 5.25 -6.03
CA ARG A 258 -6.26 6.41 -5.79
C ARG A 258 -6.67 7.25 -4.57
N ARG A 259 -7.98 7.48 -4.40
CA ARG A 259 -8.50 8.22 -3.24
C ARG A 259 -8.29 7.48 -1.93
N GLN A 260 -8.51 6.16 -1.92
CA GLN A 260 -8.24 5.32 -0.76
C GLN A 260 -6.77 5.40 -0.36
N THR A 261 -5.84 5.19 -1.30
CA THR A 261 -4.40 5.30 -1.06
C THR A 261 -4.01 6.67 -0.50
N HIS A 262 -4.56 7.76 -1.05
CA HIS A 262 -4.28 9.11 -0.55
C HIS A 262 -4.77 9.30 0.90
N VAL A 263 -6.00 8.87 1.23
CA VAL A 263 -6.52 8.97 2.59
C VAL A 263 -5.64 8.18 3.56
N LEU A 264 -5.25 6.95 3.21
CA LEU A 264 -4.38 6.13 4.06
C LEU A 264 -3.04 6.81 4.29
N HIS A 265 -2.42 7.41 3.26
CA HIS A 265 -1.16 8.14 3.43
C HIS A 265 -1.33 9.38 4.31
N ALA A 266 -2.43 10.11 4.18
CA ALA A 266 -2.70 11.27 5.02
C ALA A 266 -2.91 10.86 6.49
N VAL A 267 -3.66 9.78 6.73
CA VAL A 267 -3.93 9.24 8.07
C VAL A 267 -2.66 8.70 8.72
N SER A 268 -1.91 7.81 8.05
CA SER A 268 -0.65 7.26 8.60
C SER A 268 0.38 8.34 8.89
N LYS A 269 0.48 9.37 8.01
CA LYS A 269 1.37 10.50 8.26
C LYS A 269 0.98 11.26 9.52
N ASP A 270 -0.30 11.60 9.65
CA ASP A 270 -0.80 12.33 10.79
C ASP A 270 -0.65 11.52 12.10
N ILE A 271 -0.91 10.20 12.09
CA ILE A 271 -0.66 9.31 13.23
C ILE A 271 0.79 9.42 13.70
N VAL A 272 1.75 9.23 12.78
CA VAL A 272 3.18 9.26 13.10
C VAL A 272 3.61 10.64 13.59
N ASP A 273 3.16 11.71 12.93
CA ASP A 273 3.47 13.09 13.31
C ASP A 273 2.93 13.39 14.73
N GLN A 274 1.70 12.96 15.04
CA GLN A 274 1.09 13.14 16.36
C GLN A 274 1.75 12.31 17.46
N CYS A 275 2.23 11.10 17.15
CA CYS A 275 3.03 10.28 18.05
C CYS A 275 4.39 10.95 18.35
N ALA A 276 5.08 11.42 17.32
CA ALA A 276 6.36 12.11 17.46
C ALA A 276 6.23 13.38 18.33
N GLU A 277 5.20 14.21 18.08
CA GLU A 277 4.90 15.41 18.88
C GLU A 277 4.66 15.11 20.36
N ARG A 278 4.20 13.90 20.70
CA ARG A 278 3.90 13.46 22.06
C ARG A 278 5.05 12.72 22.76
N GLY A 279 6.21 12.59 22.09
CA GLY A 279 7.36 11.87 22.63
C GLY A 279 7.17 10.35 22.67
N VAL A 280 6.40 9.81 21.72
CA VAL A 280 6.26 8.36 21.53
C VAL A 280 7.51 7.81 20.84
N GLY A 281 8.15 6.83 21.47
CA GLY A 281 9.26 6.07 20.89
C GLY A 281 8.84 4.73 20.30
N THR A 282 7.70 4.17 20.72
CA THR A 282 7.22 2.86 20.24
C THR A 282 5.71 2.88 19.97
N ILE A 283 5.28 2.33 18.83
CA ILE A 283 3.88 2.17 18.45
C ILE A 283 3.55 0.68 18.41
N ALA A 284 2.61 0.25 19.24
CA ALA A 284 2.03 -1.09 19.21
C ALA A 284 0.77 -1.07 18.32
N VAL A 285 0.83 -1.72 17.15
CA VAL A 285 -0.28 -1.72 16.18
C VAL A 285 -0.99 -3.07 16.20
N GLY A 286 -2.30 -3.03 16.44
CA GLY A 286 -3.18 -4.19 16.28
C GLY A 286 -3.17 -4.68 14.85
N HIS A 287 -2.80 -5.95 14.67
CA HIS A 287 -2.81 -6.62 13.39
C HIS A 287 -3.90 -7.71 13.38
N PRO A 288 -4.99 -7.50 12.62
CA PRO A 288 -6.05 -8.48 12.50
C PRO A 288 -5.68 -9.59 11.50
N LYS A 289 -4.71 -10.45 11.85
CA LYS A 289 -4.23 -11.54 10.96
C LYS A 289 -5.34 -12.46 10.46
N LYS A 290 -6.41 -12.63 11.24
CA LYS A 290 -7.47 -13.64 10.98
C LYS A 290 -8.88 -13.08 10.80
N ILE A 291 -9.08 -11.75 10.81
CA ILE A 291 -10.44 -11.20 10.67
C ILE A 291 -11.10 -11.62 9.34
N ARG A 292 -10.30 -11.89 8.30
CA ARG A 292 -10.77 -12.38 6.99
C ARG A 292 -11.10 -13.87 6.95
N GLU A 293 -10.59 -14.65 7.89
CA GLU A 293 -10.71 -16.11 7.92
C GLU A 293 -11.76 -16.58 8.93
N ASP A 294 -11.98 -15.82 10.01
CA ASP A 294 -12.66 -16.36 11.20
C ASP A 294 -14.21 -16.31 11.18
N GLU A 295 -14.88 -15.45 10.41
CA GLU A 295 -16.37 -15.41 10.40
C GLU A 295 -16.99 -14.90 9.10
N ASP A 296 -18.16 -15.44 8.70
CA ASP A 296 -19.05 -14.81 7.71
C ASP A 296 -19.74 -13.60 8.37
N TRP A 297 -19.19 -12.40 8.18
CA TRP A 297 -19.78 -11.13 8.64
C TRP A 297 -21.03 -10.71 7.84
N GLY A 298 -21.56 -11.61 7.03
CA GLY A 298 -22.64 -11.39 6.08
C GLY A 298 -22.19 -10.58 4.86
N ARG A 299 -23.04 -10.57 3.81
CA ARG A 299 -22.74 -9.97 2.50
C ARG A 299 -22.23 -8.53 2.56
N HIS A 300 -22.68 -7.73 3.52
CA HIS A 300 -22.25 -6.33 3.67
C HIS A 300 -20.99 -6.18 4.53
N GLY A 301 -20.75 -7.08 5.48
CA GLY A 301 -19.57 -7.10 6.34
C GLY A 301 -18.32 -7.58 5.60
N ASN A 302 -18.38 -8.77 4.99
CA ASN A 302 -17.25 -9.35 4.23
C ASN A 302 -16.80 -8.40 3.13
N LYS A 303 -17.75 -7.75 2.49
CA LYS A 303 -17.52 -6.77 1.43
C LYS A 303 -16.78 -5.51 1.90
N ARG A 304 -17.11 -4.99 3.09
CA ARG A 304 -16.37 -3.87 3.70
C ARG A 304 -14.98 -4.31 4.13
N LEU A 305 -14.83 -5.56 4.56
CA LEU A 305 -13.56 -6.14 4.97
C LEU A 305 -12.61 -6.37 3.79
N HIS A 306 -13.14 -6.86 2.66
CA HIS A 306 -12.38 -6.99 1.40
C HIS A 306 -11.98 -5.63 0.81
N ASP A 307 -12.82 -4.60 0.97
CA ASP A 307 -12.51 -3.23 0.55
C ASP A 307 -11.45 -2.55 1.44
N TRP A 308 -11.13 -3.10 2.63
CA TRP A 308 -10.26 -2.43 3.60
C TRP A 308 -8.81 -2.89 3.54
N ALA A 309 -7.89 -1.91 3.47
CA ALA A 309 -6.46 -2.14 3.31
C ALA A 309 -5.71 -1.93 4.64
N PHE A 310 -6.00 -2.80 5.62
CA PHE A 310 -5.32 -2.78 6.93
C PHE A 310 -3.80 -2.88 6.77
N GLU A 311 -3.35 -3.87 6.01
CA GLU A 311 -1.92 -4.10 5.76
C GLU A 311 -1.25 -2.86 5.16
N THR A 312 -1.86 -2.24 4.15
CA THR A 312 -1.34 -1.02 3.54
C THR A 312 -1.24 0.14 4.55
N LEU A 313 -2.18 0.27 5.49
CA LEU A 313 -2.09 1.30 6.52
C LEU A 313 -0.97 1.00 7.52
N ILE A 314 -0.80 -0.26 7.91
CA ILE A 314 0.28 -0.71 8.81
C ILE A 314 1.64 -0.43 8.17
N GLU A 315 1.86 -0.92 6.94
CA GLU A 315 3.09 -0.66 6.17
C GLU A 315 3.40 0.84 6.08
N GLN A 316 2.37 1.66 5.84
CA GLN A 316 2.53 3.10 5.76
C GLN A 316 2.85 3.77 7.10
N VAL A 317 2.37 3.23 8.22
CA VAL A 317 2.76 3.68 9.56
C VAL A 317 4.20 3.28 9.84
N GLU A 318 4.59 2.04 9.54
CA GLU A 318 5.94 1.50 9.76
C GLU A 318 7.03 2.34 9.11
N TYR A 319 6.98 2.52 7.78
CA TYR A 319 8.07 3.24 7.11
C TYR A 319 8.13 4.72 7.54
N LYS A 320 6.99 5.33 7.89
CA LYS A 320 6.96 6.73 8.36
C LYS A 320 7.45 6.85 9.80
N ALA A 321 7.10 5.89 10.66
CA ALA A 321 7.56 5.84 12.04
C ALA A 321 9.07 5.65 12.10
N GLU A 322 9.61 4.75 11.27
CA GLU A 322 11.05 4.52 11.13
C GLU A 322 11.80 5.80 10.73
N GLU A 323 11.26 6.60 9.81
CA GLU A 323 11.82 7.91 9.43
C GLU A 323 11.86 8.93 10.58
N ARG A 324 11.05 8.72 11.63
CA ARG A 324 11.01 9.54 12.85
C ARG A 324 11.73 8.91 14.03
N GLY A 325 12.41 7.77 13.83
CA GLY A 325 13.06 7.02 14.92
C GLY A 325 12.08 6.36 15.88
N ILE A 326 10.85 6.10 15.44
CA ILE A 326 9.81 5.45 16.24
C ILE A 326 9.74 3.98 15.82
N ASP A 327 9.87 3.08 16.80
CA ASP A 327 9.74 1.64 16.58
C ASP A 327 8.26 1.24 16.44
N VAL A 328 7.97 0.27 15.57
CA VAL A 328 6.61 -0.25 15.38
C VAL A 328 6.59 -1.74 15.67
N GLU A 329 5.71 -2.15 16.58
CA GLU A 329 5.47 -3.55 16.94
C GLU A 329 4.08 -3.97 16.46
N ARG A 330 4.02 -4.96 15.56
CA ARG A 330 2.76 -5.59 15.15
C ARG A 330 2.31 -6.57 16.23
N VAL A 331 1.16 -6.32 16.84
CA VAL A 331 0.59 -7.13 17.91
C VAL A 331 -0.55 -7.97 17.37
N ASP A 332 -0.56 -9.28 17.64
CA ASP A 332 -1.62 -10.18 17.20
C ASP A 332 -2.88 -9.99 18.06
N GLU A 333 -3.95 -9.46 17.48
CA GLU A 333 -5.20 -9.19 18.20
C GLU A 333 -5.88 -10.47 18.72
N SER A 334 -5.67 -11.60 18.03
CA SER A 334 -6.34 -12.86 18.36
C SER A 334 -5.90 -13.43 19.71
N GLU A 335 -4.67 -13.13 20.15
CA GLU A 335 -4.14 -13.59 21.44
C GLU A 335 -4.68 -12.75 22.62
N LEU A 336 -5.11 -11.53 22.35
CA LEU A 336 -5.44 -10.54 23.38
C LEU A 336 -6.94 -10.47 23.70
N ALA A 337 -7.79 -10.90 22.76
CA ALA A 337 -9.25 -10.77 22.87
C ALA A 337 -9.65 -9.33 23.25
N THR A 338 -9.04 -8.35 22.58
CA THR A 338 -9.10 -6.91 22.88
C THR A 338 -10.51 -6.34 22.90
N SER A 339 -11.43 -6.98 22.17
CA SER A 339 -12.84 -6.64 22.08
C SER A 339 -13.64 -6.94 23.36
N ILE A 340 -13.12 -7.81 24.23
CA ILE A 340 -13.78 -8.25 25.48
C ILE A 340 -12.91 -8.01 26.74
N SER A 341 -11.61 -7.80 26.56
CA SER A 341 -10.65 -7.50 27.63
C SER A 341 -10.71 -6.03 28.05
N CYS A 342 -10.85 -5.77 29.35
CA CYS A 342 -10.83 -4.40 29.88
C CYS A 342 -9.39 -3.88 30.00
N CYS A 343 -9.11 -2.70 29.44
CA CYS A 343 -7.78 -2.10 29.47
C CYS A 343 -7.33 -1.61 30.85
N GLU A 344 -8.24 -1.51 31.82
CA GLU A 344 -7.96 -1.06 33.17
C GLU A 344 -7.72 -2.22 34.13
N CYS A 345 -8.65 -3.18 34.21
CA CYS A 345 -8.57 -4.30 35.16
C CYS A 345 -8.21 -5.65 34.55
N GLY A 346 -8.07 -5.74 33.21
CA GLY A 346 -7.74 -6.98 32.50
C GLY A 346 -8.84 -8.04 32.47
N THR A 347 -10.01 -7.79 33.08
CA THR A 347 -11.11 -8.76 33.10
C THR A 347 -11.70 -8.93 31.70
N LYS A 348 -11.89 -10.19 31.28
CA LYS A 348 -12.49 -10.55 29.99
C LYS A 348 -13.95 -10.95 30.20
N ALA A 349 -14.86 -10.33 29.47
CA ALA A 349 -16.24 -10.80 29.38
C ALA A 349 -16.90 -10.35 28.07
N ASP A 350 -17.64 -11.24 27.41
CA ASP A 350 -18.34 -10.94 26.16
C ASP A 350 -19.38 -9.83 26.33
N SER A 351 -19.98 -9.74 27.53
CA SER A 351 -20.95 -8.70 27.88
C SER A 351 -20.35 -7.30 28.02
N HIS A 352 -19.02 -7.15 28.04
CA HIS A 352 -18.40 -5.85 28.19
C HIS A 352 -18.58 -4.96 26.96
N ARG A 353 -18.71 -5.56 25.76
CA ARG A 353 -19.07 -4.83 24.56
C ARG A 353 -20.60 -4.79 24.43
N VAL A 354 -21.20 -3.73 24.95
CA VAL A 354 -22.67 -3.56 24.94
C VAL A 354 -23.19 -3.33 23.53
N GLU A 355 -22.56 -2.40 22.81
CA GLU A 355 -22.84 -2.12 21.41
C GLU A 355 -21.61 -1.51 20.73
N ARG A 356 -21.71 -1.22 19.44
CA ARG A 356 -20.59 -0.66 18.69
C ARG A 356 -20.27 0.75 19.21
N GLY A 357 -19.04 0.96 19.68
CA GLY A 357 -18.60 2.23 20.24
C GLY A 357 -18.91 2.41 21.73
N LEU A 358 -19.55 1.44 22.40
CA LEU A 358 -19.79 1.46 23.84
C LEU A 358 -19.24 0.20 24.52
N TYR A 359 -18.33 0.40 25.46
CA TYR A 359 -17.73 -0.62 26.30
C TYR A 359 -18.02 -0.32 27.77
N VAL A 360 -18.48 -1.34 28.52
CA VAL A 360 -18.77 -1.24 29.95
C VAL A 360 -18.18 -2.44 30.67
N CYS A 361 -17.13 -2.22 31.47
CA CYS A 361 -16.54 -3.28 32.29
C CYS A 361 -17.42 -3.56 33.51
N SER A 362 -17.87 -4.80 33.64
CA SER A 362 -18.70 -5.23 34.78
C SER A 362 -17.91 -5.38 36.08
N ALA A 363 -16.58 -5.54 36.00
CA ALA A 363 -15.72 -5.77 37.15
C ALA A 363 -15.20 -4.48 37.81
N CYS A 364 -14.73 -3.51 37.02
CA CYS A 364 -14.22 -2.23 37.55
C CYS A 364 -15.15 -1.04 37.28
N GLY A 365 -16.21 -1.21 36.48
CA GLY A 365 -17.15 -0.13 36.16
C GLY A 365 -16.67 0.83 35.08
N LEU A 366 -15.55 0.55 34.40
CA LEU A 366 -15.04 1.36 33.29
C LEU A 366 -16.11 1.53 32.20
N VAL A 367 -16.34 2.77 31.76
CA VAL A 367 -17.17 3.08 30.60
C VAL A 367 -16.31 3.83 29.57
N ALA A 368 -16.16 3.27 28.37
CA ALA A 368 -15.28 3.82 27.34
C ALA A 368 -15.82 3.54 25.93
N ASN A 369 -15.22 4.19 24.93
CA ASN A 369 -15.40 3.75 23.54
C ASN A 369 -14.70 2.39 23.32
N SER A 370 -15.35 1.47 22.58
CA SER A 370 -14.81 0.12 22.36
C SER A 370 -13.47 0.10 21.63
N ASP A 371 -13.32 0.96 20.63
CA ASP A 371 -12.12 1.00 19.79
C ASP A 371 -10.96 1.68 20.55
N LEU A 372 -11.29 2.59 21.49
CA LEU A 372 -10.32 3.14 22.44
C LEU A 372 -9.82 2.06 23.41
N ASN A 373 -10.73 1.31 24.05
CA ASN A 373 -10.34 0.22 24.93
C ASN A 373 -9.40 -0.77 24.21
N ALA A 374 -9.67 -1.07 22.94
CA ALA A 374 -8.79 -1.89 22.10
C ALA A 374 -7.41 -1.23 21.87
N ALA A 375 -7.37 0.05 21.48
CA ALA A 375 -6.10 0.78 21.30
C ALA A 375 -5.26 0.83 22.58
N GLU A 376 -5.90 1.02 23.73
CA GLU A 376 -5.20 1.03 25.01
C GLU A 376 -4.69 -0.37 25.40
N ASN A 377 -5.46 -1.43 25.10
CA ASN A 377 -4.96 -2.81 25.25
C ASN A 377 -3.70 -3.05 24.42
N MET A 378 -3.61 -2.51 23.19
CA MET A 378 -2.38 -2.58 22.38
C MET A 378 -1.21 -1.86 23.05
N ARG A 379 -1.44 -0.67 23.61
CA ARG A 379 -0.37 0.07 24.30
C ARG A 379 0.19 -0.71 25.51
N VAL A 380 -0.70 -1.37 26.25
CA VAL A 380 -0.37 -2.12 27.48
C VAL A 380 0.47 -3.36 27.20
N THR A 381 0.46 -3.93 25.99
CA THR A 381 1.32 -5.08 25.66
C THR A 381 2.80 -4.73 25.65
N VAL A 382 3.13 -3.48 25.33
CA VAL A 382 4.52 -2.98 25.32
C VAL A 382 4.86 -2.34 26.66
N THR A 383 4.00 -1.45 27.16
CA THR A 383 4.24 -0.71 28.42
C THR A 383 3.03 -0.83 29.36
N PRO A 384 3.18 -1.52 30.51
CA PRO A 384 2.11 -1.67 31.50
C PRO A 384 1.53 -0.34 31.99
N ASN A 385 0.30 -0.35 32.47
CA ASN A 385 -0.30 0.84 33.09
C ASN A 385 0.52 1.29 34.31
N PRO A 386 0.71 2.61 34.51
CA PRO A 386 1.30 3.14 35.73
C PRO A 386 0.42 2.78 36.94
N SER A 387 1.01 2.72 38.13
CA SER A 387 0.33 2.36 39.38
C SER A 387 -0.66 3.41 39.92
N GLN A 388 -0.84 4.54 39.23
CA GLN A 388 -1.79 5.59 39.60
C GLN A 388 -3.05 5.53 38.73
N ASP A 389 -4.17 5.80 39.39
CA ASP A 389 -5.53 5.80 38.85
C ASP A 389 -5.65 6.78 37.67
N ARG A 390 -5.96 6.25 36.48
CA ARG A 390 -6.26 7.06 35.30
C ARG A 390 -7.75 7.36 35.31
N SER A 391 -8.10 8.61 35.63
CA SER A 391 -9.50 9.06 35.62
C SER A 391 -10.20 8.69 34.31
N ASN A 392 -11.39 8.09 34.43
CA ASN A 392 -12.32 7.74 33.34
C ASN A 392 -12.60 8.90 32.34
N GLY A 393 -12.28 10.15 32.70
CA GLY A 393 -12.49 11.32 31.85
C GLY A 393 -11.65 11.35 30.57
N CYS A 394 -10.41 10.82 30.59
CA CYS A 394 -9.55 10.80 29.40
C CYS A 394 -10.06 9.85 28.31
N LEU A 395 -10.68 8.73 28.73
CA LEU A 395 -11.26 7.73 27.82
C LEU A 395 -12.62 8.18 27.23
N ALA A 396 -13.16 9.30 27.71
CA ALA A 396 -14.44 9.87 27.26
C ALA A 396 -14.27 11.10 26.34
N GLN A 397 -13.07 11.68 26.23
CA GLN A 397 -12.81 12.89 25.43
C GLN A 397 -11.85 12.60 24.26
N LEU A 398 -12.41 12.09 23.17
CA LEU A 398 -11.67 11.77 21.95
C LEU A 398 -11.29 13.06 21.19
N SER A 399 -10.01 13.19 20.84
CA SER A 399 -9.59 14.17 19.84
C SER A 399 -9.87 13.59 18.45
N VAL A 400 -10.97 14.03 17.84
CA VAL A 400 -11.38 13.54 16.51
C VAL A 400 -10.57 14.25 15.43
N ARG A 401 -9.93 13.47 14.56
CA ARG A 401 -9.11 13.96 13.45
C ARG A 401 -9.74 13.52 12.13
N LEU A 402 -10.25 14.49 11.37
CA LEU A 402 -11.02 14.26 10.16
C LEU A 402 -10.14 14.45 8.93
N PHE A 403 -10.32 13.56 7.95
CA PHE A 403 -9.77 13.76 6.61
C PHE A 403 -10.63 14.77 5.85
N ASP A 404 -10.03 15.90 5.50
CA ASP A 404 -10.66 16.93 4.68
C ASP A 404 -10.42 16.63 3.19
N LYS A 405 -11.50 16.37 2.47
CA LYS A 405 -11.49 16.06 1.03
C LYS A 405 -11.09 17.23 0.14
N GLN A 406 -11.20 18.47 0.61
CA GLN A 406 -10.83 19.66 -0.16
C GLN A 406 -9.32 19.91 -0.09
N THR A 407 -8.75 19.84 1.11
CA THR A 407 -7.31 20.06 1.32
C THR A 407 -6.48 18.79 1.14
N GLY A 408 -7.10 17.61 1.21
CA GLY A 408 -6.43 16.32 1.13
C GLY A 408 -5.60 16.00 2.37
N ARG A 409 -5.88 16.65 3.51
CA ARG A 409 -5.11 16.54 4.75
C ARG A 409 -6.00 16.07 5.91
N VAL A 410 -5.36 15.54 6.93
CA VAL A 410 -6.03 15.27 8.22
C VAL A 410 -5.84 16.48 9.12
N ALA A 411 -6.91 16.88 9.80
CA ALA A 411 -6.91 17.98 10.75
C ALA A 411 -7.80 17.64 11.96
N PRO A 412 -7.50 18.17 13.15
CA PRO A 412 -8.41 18.05 14.28
C PRO A 412 -9.75 18.71 13.93
N GLN A 413 -10.85 18.06 14.30
CA GLN A 413 -12.16 18.70 14.28
C GLN A 413 -12.15 19.80 15.35
N GLU A 414 -12.47 21.04 14.97
CA GLU A 414 -12.70 22.10 15.97
C GLU A 414 -13.77 21.58 16.94
N GLN A 415 -13.38 21.39 18.20
CA GLN A 415 -14.35 21.08 19.25
C GLN A 415 -15.36 22.22 19.25
N VAL A 416 -16.61 21.90 18.94
CA VAL A 416 -17.73 22.79 19.25
C VAL A 416 -17.69 22.94 20.76
N ARG A 417 -17.12 24.05 21.24
CA ARG A 417 -17.18 24.40 22.66
C ARG A 417 -18.66 24.50 23.02
N PRO A 418 -19.12 23.79 24.07
CA PRO A 418 -20.53 23.78 24.44
C PRO A 418 -21.08 25.18 24.74
#